data_AF-A0A4R0RS05-F1
#
_entry.id   AF-A0A4R0RS05-F1
#
_cell.length_a   1.000
_cell.length_b   1.000
_cell.length_c   1.000
_cell.angle_alpha   90.00
_cell.angle_beta   90.00
_cell.angle_gamma   90.00
#
_symmetry.space_group_name_H-M   'P 1'
#
loop_
_entity.id
_entity.type
_entity.pdbx_description
1 polymer ?
#
loop_
_entity_poly.entity_id
_entity_poly.type
_entity_poly.pdbx_seq_one_letter_code
_entity_poly.pdbx_strand_id
1 'polypeptide(L)'
;MVSKALMGCWAFVDAWLLAAGVLSLVMSLVWKAPNLLLNFTLTSSDLTAGTVLGVALLITFAFSLGAIVQRNHVTIGLVMLNWLLVVDALIVIVVGTYIWFFTLKERDNYFERFKAATPDVRVQLQNKFQCCGYFTTNDTVELTGFCANQTFVNTLVNANDLDQFRCVRPITAFADMTLNNIFSTVYGFMAIIILLFLASVCVINKRLEAERFKKIDAKRGGKGFV
;
A
#
# COMPACT_ATOMS: atom_id res chain seq x y z
N MET A 1 -2.04 26.67 -26.86
CA MET A 1 -2.44 25.25 -26.93
C MET A 1 -1.68 24.48 -25.85
N VAL A 2 -2.24 23.39 -25.30
CA VAL A 2 -1.50 22.56 -24.33
C VAL A 2 -0.33 21.89 -25.06
N SER A 3 0.88 21.96 -24.49
CA SER A 3 2.06 21.35 -25.11
C SER A 3 1.92 19.83 -25.17
N LYS A 4 2.36 19.20 -26.28
CA LYS A 4 2.40 17.74 -26.42
C LYS A 4 3.25 17.10 -25.33
N ALA A 5 4.32 17.75 -24.88
CA ALA A 5 5.17 17.27 -23.81
C ALA A 5 4.44 17.23 -22.45
N LEU A 6 3.61 18.25 -22.16
CA LEU A 6 2.82 18.29 -20.93
C LEU A 6 1.76 17.18 -20.92
N MET A 7 1.07 16.97 -22.05
CA MET A 7 0.09 15.89 -22.19
C MET A 7 0.76 14.51 -22.11
N GLY A 8 1.95 14.35 -22.68
CA GLY A 8 2.74 13.12 -22.59
C GLY A 8 3.17 12.82 -21.15
N CYS A 9 3.64 13.83 -20.41
CA CYS A 9 3.97 13.70 -19.00
C CYS A 9 2.74 13.33 -18.16
N TRP A 10 1.61 14.01 -18.37
CA TRP A 10 0.36 13.70 -17.69
C TRP A 10 -0.08 12.25 -17.94
N ALA A 11 -0.09 11.81 -19.20
CA ALA A 11 -0.47 10.43 -19.55
C ALA A 11 0.50 9.38 -19.00
N PHE A 12 1.79 9.70 -18.94
CA PHE A 12 2.80 8.83 -18.33
C PHE A 12 2.53 8.61 -16.83
N VAL A 13 2.28 9.68 -16.09
CA VAL A 13 1.99 9.59 -14.65
C VAL A 13 0.63 8.91 -14.40
N ASP A 14 -0.36 9.17 -15.26
CA ASP A 14 -1.66 8.50 -15.19
C ASP A 14 -1.56 6.98 -15.42
N ALA A 15 -0.68 6.54 -16.33
CA ALA A 15 -0.37 5.11 -16.50
C ALA A 15 0.30 4.49 -15.26
N TRP A 16 1.11 5.26 -14.53
CA TRP A 16 1.68 4.82 -13.26
C TRP A 16 0.63 4.71 -12.16
N LEU A 17 -0.40 5.58 -12.16
CA LEU A 17 -1.54 5.47 -11.26
C LEU A 17 -2.31 4.16 -11.51
N LEU A 18 -2.55 3.82 -12.79
CA LEU A 18 -3.12 2.53 -13.18
C LEU A 18 -2.26 1.36 -12.66
N ALA A 19 -0.95 1.40 -12.88
CA ALA A 19 -0.05 0.36 -12.42
C ALA A 19 -0.08 0.19 -10.89
N ALA A 20 -0.13 1.29 -10.14
CA ALA A 20 -0.28 1.28 -8.69
C ALA A 20 -1.59 0.62 -8.24
N GLY A 21 -2.71 1.00 -8.87
CA GLY A 21 -4.03 0.41 -8.60
C GLY A 21 -4.07 -1.09 -8.89
N VAL A 22 -3.55 -1.52 -10.04
CA VAL A 22 -3.45 -2.94 -10.41
C VAL A 22 -2.56 -3.71 -9.45
N LEU A 23 -1.36 -3.20 -9.14
CA LEU A 23 -0.42 -3.86 -8.24
C LEU A 23 -1.04 -4.07 -6.85
N SER A 24 -1.66 -3.02 -6.29
CA SER A 24 -2.32 -3.07 -4.99
C SER A 24 -3.47 -4.07 -4.97
N LEU A 25 -4.31 -4.09 -6.01
CA LEU A 25 -5.42 -5.02 -6.11
C LEU A 25 -4.96 -6.47 -6.28
N VAL A 26 -4.02 -6.72 -7.20
CA VAL A 26 -3.51 -8.07 -7.49
C VAL A 26 -2.83 -8.66 -6.27
N MET A 27 -1.93 -7.92 -5.61
CA MET A 27 -1.28 -8.41 -4.40
C MET A 27 -2.28 -8.73 -3.29
N SER A 28 -3.31 -7.89 -3.12
CA SER A 28 -4.36 -8.11 -2.11
C SER A 28 -5.24 -9.33 -2.40
N LEU A 29 -5.34 -9.76 -3.66
CA LEU A 29 -6.06 -10.97 -4.06
C LEU A 29 -5.19 -12.21 -4.00
N VAL A 30 -3.96 -12.15 -4.52
CA VAL A 30 -3.02 -13.26 -4.54
C VAL A 30 -2.62 -13.68 -3.12
N TRP A 31 -2.42 -12.72 -2.22
CA TRP A 31 -2.06 -13.00 -0.83
C TRP A 31 -3.22 -13.50 0.05
N LYS A 32 -4.45 -13.62 -0.50
CA LYS A 32 -5.53 -14.39 0.15
C LYS A 32 -5.38 -15.90 -0.03
N ALA A 33 -4.48 -16.34 -0.91
CA ALA A 33 -4.19 -17.77 -1.09
C ALA A 33 -3.66 -18.39 0.21
N PRO A 34 -3.96 -19.68 0.48
CA PRO A 34 -3.57 -20.32 1.73
C PRO A 34 -2.04 -20.43 1.85
N ASN A 35 -1.43 -19.56 2.66
CA ASN A 35 -0.02 -19.59 2.98
C ASN A 35 0.16 -19.29 4.47
N LEU A 36 0.78 -20.24 5.20
CA LEU A 36 0.94 -20.14 6.66
C LEU A 36 1.55 -18.82 7.11
N LEU A 37 2.64 -18.37 6.48
CA LEU A 37 3.35 -17.16 6.91
C LEU A 37 2.60 -15.91 6.51
N LEU A 38 2.14 -15.82 5.25
CA LEU A 38 1.40 -14.64 4.81
C LEU A 38 0.08 -14.47 5.57
N ASN A 39 -0.65 -15.55 5.84
CA ASN A 39 -1.91 -15.49 6.59
C ASN A 39 -1.70 -15.15 8.07
N PHE A 40 -0.52 -15.44 8.62
CA PHE A 40 -0.15 -15.02 9.97
C PHE A 40 0.29 -13.54 9.99
N THR A 41 1.06 -13.12 9.00
CA THR A 41 1.58 -11.75 8.82
C THR A 41 0.47 -10.75 8.46
N LEU A 42 -0.41 -11.10 7.53
CA LEU A 42 -1.44 -10.21 6.99
C LEU A 42 -2.82 -10.73 7.36
N THR A 43 -3.60 -9.88 8.05
CA THR A 43 -4.99 -10.22 8.36
C THR A 43 -5.90 -9.97 7.16
N SER A 44 -7.11 -10.55 7.21
CA SER A 44 -8.15 -10.27 6.22
C SER A 44 -8.49 -8.78 6.16
N SER A 45 -8.37 -8.05 7.28
CA SER A 45 -8.57 -6.60 7.33
C SER A 45 -7.49 -5.86 6.55
N ASP A 46 -6.22 -6.25 6.75
CA ASP A 46 -5.07 -5.63 6.06
C ASP A 46 -5.18 -5.83 4.53
N LEU A 47 -5.53 -7.05 4.10
CA LEU A 47 -5.76 -7.37 2.69
C LEU A 47 -6.98 -6.63 2.13
N THR A 48 -8.03 -6.41 2.94
CA THR A 48 -9.21 -5.65 2.51
C THR A 48 -8.87 -4.17 2.34
N ALA A 49 -8.09 -3.58 3.25
CA ALA A 49 -7.58 -2.21 3.10
C ALA A 49 -6.77 -2.06 1.80
N GLY A 50 -5.92 -3.04 1.47
CA GLY A 50 -5.21 -3.10 0.20
C GLY A 50 -6.17 -3.16 -1.00
N THR A 51 -7.23 -3.98 -0.96
CA THR A 51 -8.22 -4.01 -2.05
C THR A 51 -8.95 -2.69 -2.22
N VAL A 52 -9.32 -2.02 -1.13
CA VAL A 52 -10.01 -0.72 -1.17
C VAL A 52 -9.11 0.34 -1.79
N LEU A 53 -7.83 0.38 -1.39
CA LEU A 53 -6.84 1.28 -1.98
C LEU A 53 -6.68 1.02 -3.48
N GLY A 54 -6.49 -0.23 -3.89
CA GLY A 54 -6.36 -0.59 -5.30
C GLY A 54 -7.58 -0.18 -6.13
N VAL A 55 -8.79 -0.46 -5.65
CA VAL A 55 -10.04 -0.07 -6.32
C VAL A 55 -10.18 1.44 -6.41
N ALA A 56 -9.87 2.18 -5.34
CA ALA A 56 -9.93 3.64 -5.35
C ALA A 56 -9.04 4.23 -6.46
N LEU A 57 -7.76 3.82 -6.53
CA LEU A 57 -6.82 4.28 -7.55
C LEU A 57 -7.27 3.93 -8.98
N LEU A 58 -7.89 2.76 -9.18
CA LEU A 58 -8.44 2.36 -10.48
C LEU A 58 -9.66 3.18 -10.89
N ILE A 59 -10.53 3.53 -9.94
CA ILE A 59 -11.66 4.44 -10.18
C ILE A 59 -11.12 5.83 -10.57
N THR A 60 -10.09 6.31 -9.87
CA THR A 60 -9.43 7.58 -10.18
C THR A 60 -8.85 7.60 -11.59
N PHE A 61 -8.18 6.52 -11.98
CA PHE A 61 -7.68 6.36 -13.34
C PHE A 61 -8.80 6.34 -14.38
N ALA A 62 -9.88 5.59 -14.15
CA ALA A 62 -11.02 5.62 -15.07
C ALA A 62 -11.64 7.03 -15.19
N PHE A 63 -11.71 7.75 -14.07
CA PHE A 63 -12.18 9.13 -14.02
C PHE A 63 -11.23 10.10 -14.72
N SER A 64 -9.91 9.90 -14.62
CA SER A 64 -8.90 10.78 -15.24
C SER A 64 -9.00 10.74 -16.78
N LEU A 65 -9.26 9.57 -17.36
CA LEU A 65 -9.53 9.41 -18.79
C LEU A 65 -10.78 10.21 -19.22
N GLY A 66 -11.86 10.13 -18.44
CA GLY A 66 -13.07 10.92 -18.68
C GLY A 66 -12.81 12.43 -18.57
N ALA A 67 -12.04 12.85 -17.55
CA ALA A 67 -11.72 14.25 -17.31
C ALA A 67 -10.84 14.87 -18.41
N ILE A 68 -9.88 14.12 -18.96
CA ILE A 68 -8.95 14.66 -19.96
C ILE A 68 -9.57 14.78 -21.36
N VAL A 69 -10.47 13.86 -21.73
CA VAL A 69 -11.16 13.81 -23.04
C VAL A 69 -12.18 14.95 -23.21
N GLN A 70 -12.61 15.58 -22.12
CA GLN A 70 -13.51 16.74 -22.17
C GLN A 70 -12.94 17.87 -23.04
N ARG A 71 -13.86 18.62 -23.69
CA ARG A 71 -13.50 19.76 -24.54
C ARG A 71 -12.61 20.74 -23.78
N ASN A 72 -11.64 21.33 -24.48
CA ASN A 72 -10.59 22.17 -23.87
C ASN A 72 -11.11 23.37 -23.03
N HIS A 73 -12.33 23.83 -23.27
CA HIS A 73 -12.97 24.90 -22.49
C HIS A 73 -13.57 24.43 -21.15
N VAL A 74 -13.86 23.13 -21.05
CA VAL A 74 -14.43 22.51 -19.87
C VAL A 74 -13.27 21.99 -19.01
N THR A 75 -13.00 22.65 -17.90
CA THR A 75 -11.95 22.26 -16.94
C THR A 75 -12.51 21.59 -15.68
N ILE A 76 -13.84 21.55 -15.53
CA ILE A 76 -14.49 21.06 -14.31
C ILE A 76 -14.16 19.59 -14.02
N GLY A 77 -14.04 18.74 -15.03
CA GLY A 77 -13.63 17.34 -14.84
C GLY A 77 -12.22 17.21 -14.26
N LEU A 78 -11.27 18.03 -14.70
CA LEU A 78 -9.91 18.04 -14.15
C LEU A 78 -9.86 18.60 -12.72
N VAL A 79 -10.74 19.55 -12.39
CA VAL A 79 -10.88 20.04 -11.01
C VAL A 79 -11.44 18.94 -10.10
N MET A 80 -12.46 18.19 -10.56
CA MET A 80 -12.99 17.05 -9.82
C MET A 80 -11.95 15.94 -9.66
N LEU A 81 -11.14 15.67 -10.69
CA LEU A 81 -10.03 14.72 -10.63
C LEU A 81 -9.06 15.11 -9.50
N ASN A 82 -8.76 16.39 -9.34
CA ASN A 82 -7.85 16.85 -8.28
C ASN A 82 -8.43 16.65 -6.87
N TRP A 83 -9.73 16.85 -6.70
CA TRP A 83 -10.39 16.52 -5.43
C TRP A 83 -10.35 15.01 -5.16
N LEU A 84 -10.53 14.20 -6.19
CA LEU A 84 -10.44 12.75 -6.08
C LEU A 84 -9.01 12.31 -5.72
N LEU A 85 -7.98 12.90 -6.35
CA LEU A 85 -6.57 12.66 -5.98
C LEU A 85 -6.24 13.07 -4.54
N VAL A 86 -6.88 14.11 -4.01
CA VAL A 86 -6.75 14.47 -2.59
C VAL A 86 -7.37 13.40 -1.69
N VAL A 87 -8.51 12.83 -2.07
CA VAL A 87 -9.12 11.70 -1.34
C VAL A 87 -8.20 10.48 -1.39
N ASP A 88 -7.64 10.14 -2.54
CA ASP A 88 -6.67 9.04 -2.66
C ASP A 88 -5.43 9.27 -1.80
N ALA A 89 -4.90 10.49 -1.77
CA ALA A 89 -3.78 10.84 -0.91
C ALA A 89 -4.10 10.60 0.58
N LEU A 90 -5.31 10.95 1.02
CA LEU A 90 -5.75 10.67 2.39
C LEU A 90 -5.82 9.17 2.67
N ILE A 91 -6.38 8.38 1.75
CA ILE A 91 -6.45 6.91 1.88
C ILE A 91 -5.03 6.33 1.99
N VAL A 92 -4.12 6.74 1.11
CA VAL A 92 -2.71 6.27 1.11
C VAL A 92 -2.03 6.62 2.43
N ILE A 93 -2.21 7.84 2.95
CA ILE A 93 -1.61 8.25 4.23
C ILE A 93 -2.17 7.41 5.37
N VAL A 94 -3.49 7.22 5.46
CA VAL A 94 -4.12 6.45 6.53
C VAL A 94 -3.63 4.99 6.52
N VAL A 95 -3.66 4.33 5.35
CA VAL A 95 -3.23 2.94 5.21
C VAL A 95 -1.73 2.80 5.46
N GLY A 96 -0.90 3.66 4.85
CA GLY A 96 0.55 3.63 5.02
C GLY A 96 0.97 3.89 6.46
N THR A 97 0.32 4.85 7.14
CA THR A 97 0.59 5.18 8.54
C THR A 97 0.17 4.06 9.47
N TYR A 98 -0.99 3.44 9.24
CA TYR A 98 -1.45 2.30 10.04
C TYR A 98 -0.46 1.13 9.98
N ILE A 99 -0.01 0.74 8.78
CA ILE A 99 0.95 -0.35 8.60
C ILE A 99 2.30 0.01 9.21
N TRP A 100 2.76 1.26 9.02
CA TRP A 100 4.02 1.73 9.62
C TRP A 100 3.98 1.75 11.15
N PHE A 101 2.89 2.18 11.79
CA PHE A 101 2.77 2.07 13.25
C PHE A 101 2.81 0.63 13.74
N PHE A 102 2.26 -0.31 12.94
CA PHE A 102 2.30 -1.72 13.27
C PHE A 102 3.74 -2.28 13.27
N THR A 103 4.61 -1.80 12.38
CA THR A 103 6.04 -2.22 12.35
C THR A 103 6.83 -1.71 13.56
N LEU A 104 6.48 -0.54 14.12
CA LEU A 104 7.17 -0.02 15.32
C LEU A 104 6.99 -0.90 16.56
N LYS A 105 5.89 -1.65 16.67
CA LYS A 105 5.58 -2.55 17.79
C LYS A 105 5.44 -4.00 17.33
N GLU A 106 6.21 -4.37 16.31
CA GLU A 106 6.04 -5.64 15.61
C GLU A 106 6.07 -6.86 16.56
N ARG A 107 7.09 -6.95 17.43
CA ARG A 107 7.27 -8.09 18.34
C ARG A 107 6.07 -8.29 19.26
N ASP A 108 5.53 -7.22 19.83
CA ASP A 108 4.39 -7.28 20.75
C ASP A 108 3.08 -7.55 19.99
N ASN A 109 2.89 -6.92 18.84
CA ASN A 109 1.70 -7.13 18.02
C ASN A 109 1.61 -8.59 17.54
N TYR A 110 2.73 -9.17 17.10
CA TYR A 110 2.75 -10.57 16.69
C TYR A 110 2.72 -11.56 17.86
N PHE A 111 3.10 -11.14 19.06
CA PHE A 111 2.90 -11.96 20.26
C PHE A 111 1.41 -12.17 20.54
N GLU A 112 0.62 -11.08 20.49
CA GLU A 112 -0.83 -11.16 20.68
C GLU A 112 -1.49 -11.96 19.56
N ARG A 113 -1.02 -11.83 18.32
CA ARG A 113 -1.46 -12.69 17.21
C ARG A 113 -1.07 -14.16 17.42
N PHE A 114 0.12 -14.43 17.93
CA PHE A 114 0.58 -15.79 18.20
C PHE A 114 -0.27 -16.45 19.30
N LYS A 115 -0.59 -15.73 20.38
CA LYS A 115 -1.52 -16.18 21.43
C LYS A 115 -2.91 -16.48 20.89
N ALA A 116 -3.43 -15.60 20.04
CA ALA A 116 -4.76 -15.74 19.45
C ALA A 116 -4.83 -16.83 18.36
N ALA A 117 -3.68 -17.28 17.84
CA ALA A 117 -3.62 -18.31 16.82
C ALA A 117 -4.03 -19.67 17.39
N THR A 118 -4.69 -20.47 16.54
CA THR A 118 -5.10 -21.83 16.91
C THR A 118 -3.87 -22.69 17.25
N PRO A 119 -4.02 -23.72 18.11
CA PRO A 119 -2.93 -24.63 18.45
C PRO A 119 -2.26 -25.24 17.22
N ASP A 120 -3.03 -25.59 16.19
CA ASP A 120 -2.51 -26.13 14.93
C ASP A 120 -1.58 -25.14 14.20
N VAL A 121 -1.98 -23.87 14.07
CA VAL A 121 -1.13 -22.83 13.44
C VAL A 121 0.15 -22.62 14.25
N ARG A 122 0.06 -22.63 15.58
CA ARG A 122 1.24 -22.52 16.46
C ARG A 122 2.20 -23.69 16.27
N VAL A 123 1.70 -24.93 16.23
CA VAL A 123 2.52 -26.13 15.96
C VAL A 123 3.15 -26.06 14.57
N GLN A 124 2.41 -25.63 13.55
CA GLN A 124 2.97 -25.46 12.21
C GLN A 124 4.10 -24.41 12.17
N LEU A 125 3.95 -23.28 12.86
CA LEU A 125 4.99 -22.25 12.96
C LEU A 125 6.23 -22.77 13.71
N GLN A 126 6.01 -23.46 14.84
CA GLN A 126 7.08 -24.09 15.64
C GLN A 126 7.86 -25.11 14.81
N ASN A 127 7.17 -25.97 14.08
CA ASN A 127 7.78 -26.95 13.18
C ASN A 127 8.52 -26.28 12.02
N LYS A 128 7.94 -25.23 11.42
CA LYS A 128 8.54 -24.55 10.27
C LYS A 128 9.85 -23.84 10.63
N PHE A 129 9.91 -23.22 11.81
CA PHE A 129 11.07 -22.46 12.26
C PHE A 129 11.95 -23.19 13.27
N GLN A 130 11.60 -24.44 13.63
CA GLN A 130 12.31 -25.25 14.63
C GLN A 130 12.51 -24.45 15.93
N CYS A 131 11.42 -23.84 16.40
CA CYS A 131 11.39 -22.95 17.55
C CYS A 131 10.30 -23.37 18.54
N CYS A 132 10.46 -23.00 19.81
CA CYS A 132 9.47 -23.22 20.85
C CYS A 132 9.18 -21.91 21.56
N GLY A 133 7.90 -21.66 21.85
CA GLY A 133 7.39 -20.44 22.46
C GLY A 133 7.73 -19.13 21.73
N TYR A 134 7.08 -18.03 22.13
CA TYR A 134 7.24 -16.76 21.43
C TYR A 134 8.38 -15.91 21.99
N PHE A 135 8.21 -15.32 23.19
CA PHE A 135 9.24 -14.51 23.86
C PHE A 135 10.18 -15.31 24.75
N THR A 136 9.72 -16.44 25.26
CA THR A 136 10.55 -17.41 25.96
C THR A 136 10.22 -18.79 25.40
N THR A 137 11.14 -19.75 25.55
CA THR A 137 10.94 -21.09 24.97
C THR A 137 9.73 -21.82 25.55
N ASN A 138 9.30 -21.44 26.75
CA ASN A 138 8.21 -22.06 27.50
C ASN A 138 6.89 -21.28 27.44
N ASP A 139 6.87 -20.08 26.87
CA ASP A 139 5.68 -19.23 26.83
C ASP A 139 4.86 -19.53 25.57
N THR A 140 3.55 -19.75 25.71
CA THR A 140 2.61 -20.08 24.62
C THR A 140 2.99 -21.29 23.76
N VAL A 141 3.83 -22.19 24.31
CA VAL A 141 4.32 -23.37 23.62
C VAL A 141 3.24 -24.45 23.52
N GLU A 142 3.06 -25.01 22.32
CA GLU A 142 2.32 -26.25 22.14
C GLU A 142 3.30 -27.43 22.23
N LEU A 143 3.05 -28.38 23.14
CA LEU A 143 3.91 -29.54 23.37
C LEU A 143 3.64 -30.65 22.34
N THR A 144 3.85 -30.34 21.07
CA THR A 144 3.60 -31.24 19.94
C THR A 144 4.53 -30.90 18.77
N GLY A 145 4.87 -31.89 17.94
CA GLY A 145 5.79 -31.70 16.82
C GLY A 145 7.24 -31.51 17.28
N PHE A 146 7.89 -30.45 16.84
CA PHE A 146 9.28 -30.10 17.20
C PHE A 146 9.43 -29.92 18.71
N CYS A 147 8.49 -29.24 19.36
CA CYS A 147 8.45 -29.06 20.81
C CYS A 147 7.85 -30.32 21.48
N ALA A 148 8.50 -31.48 21.31
CA ALA A 148 7.93 -32.80 21.61
C ALA A 148 7.45 -32.97 23.06
N ASN A 149 8.17 -32.41 24.03
CA ASN A 149 7.81 -32.43 25.44
C ASN A 149 8.47 -31.28 26.21
N GLN A 150 8.02 -31.06 27.45
CA GLN A 150 8.54 -29.99 28.31
C GLN A 150 10.05 -30.15 28.58
N THR A 151 10.54 -31.39 28.72
CA THR A 151 11.96 -31.65 28.97
C THR A 151 12.83 -31.16 27.81
N PHE A 152 12.43 -31.41 26.56
CA PHE A 152 13.10 -30.92 25.38
C PHE A 152 13.06 -29.39 25.30
N VAL A 153 11.89 -28.77 25.53
CA VAL A 153 11.77 -27.31 25.55
C VAL A 153 12.71 -26.68 26.58
N ASN A 154 12.85 -27.30 27.75
CA ASN A 154 13.77 -26.84 28.78
C ASN A 154 15.24 -26.97 28.37
N THR A 155 15.61 -27.98 27.57
CA THR A 155 16.98 -28.11 27.02
C THR A 155 17.33 -27.06 25.98
N LEU A 156 16.32 -26.45 25.33
CA LEU A 156 16.51 -25.38 24.36
C LEU A 156 16.79 -24.02 25.00
N VAL A 157 16.62 -23.90 26.33
CA VAL A 157 16.94 -22.66 27.05
C VAL A 157 18.45 -22.49 27.07
N ASN A 158 18.95 -21.56 26.25
CA ASN A 158 20.36 -21.14 26.31
C ASN A 158 20.50 -19.86 27.14
N ALA A 159 21.28 -19.92 28.20
CA ALA A 159 21.56 -18.76 29.06
C ALA A 159 22.48 -17.72 28.38
N ASN A 160 23.28 -18.14 27.40
CA ASN A 160 24.25 -17.29 26.69
C ASN A 160 23.66 -16.64 25.44
N ASP A 161 22.60 -17.20 24.88
CA ASP A 161 21.85 -16.63 23.75
C ASP A 161 20.36 -16.79 24.02
N LEU A 162 19.78 -15.72 24.56
CA LEU A 162 18.37 -15.69 24.89
C LEU A 162 17.51 -15.81 23.63
N ASP A 163 17.94 -15.38 22.44
CA ASP A 163 17.09 -15.42 21.25
C ASP A 163 17.12 -16.78 20.51
N GLN A 164 17.98 -17.70 20.95
CA GLN A 164 18.09 -19.03 20.35
C GLN A 164 16.80 -19.84 20.59
N PHE A 165 16.30 -20.49 19.53
CA PHE A 165 15.10 -21.34 19.53
C PHE A 165 13.78 -20.66 19.92
N ARG A 166 13.74 -19.32 20.03
CA ARG A 166 12.49 -18.56 20.22
C ARG A 166 11.83 -18.26 18.88
N CYS A 167 10.51 -18.37 18.82
CA CYS A 167 9.79 -18.13 17.56
C CYS A 167 9.70 -16.65 17.18
N VAL A 168 9.90 -15.71 18.12
CA VAL A 168 9.81 -14.26 17.85
C VAL A 168 10.72 -13.83 16.71
N ARG A 169 12.00 -14.18 16.72
CA ARG A 169 12.99 -13.69 15.75
C ARG A 169 12.70 -14.14 14.31
N PRO A 170 12.48 -15.44 14.01
CA PRO A 170 12.19 -15.86 12.63
C PRO A 170 10.82 -15.37 12.15
N ILE A 171 9.82 -15.27 13.03
CA ILE A 171 8.51 -14.72 12.68
C ILE A 171 8.62 -13.24 12.32
N THR A 172 9.25 -12.43 13.18
CA THR A 172 9.40 -11.00 12.92
C THR A 172 10.37 -10.73 11.78
N ALA A 173 11.38 -11.57 11.52
CA ALA A 173 12.23 -11.38 10.34
C ALA A 173 11.45 -11.48 9.01
N PHE A 174 10.49 -12.41 8.93
CA PHE A 174 9.62 -12.52 7.76
C PHE A 174 8.61 -11.38 7.69
N ALA A 175 8.00 -11.05 8.83
CA ALA A 175 6.99 -10.00 8.90
C ALA A 175 7.60 -8.61 8.66
N ASP A 176 8.78 -8.30 9.20
CA ASP A 176 9.49 -7.03 9.01
C ASP A 176 9.77 -6.79 7.53
N MET A 177 10.36 -7.78 6.85
CA MET A 177 10.62 -7.70 5.41
C MET A 177 9.32 -7.46 4.62
N THR A 178 8.26 -8.19 4.96
CA THR A 178 6.98 -8.09 4.26
C THR A 178 6.32 -6.73 4.48
N LEU A 179 6.22 -6.29 5.73
CA LEU A 179 5.57 -5.04 6.12
C LEU A 179 6.37 -3.81 5.64
N ASN A 180 7.71 -3.85 5.71
CA ASN A 180 8.58 -2.78 5.20
C ASN A 180 8.38 -2.56 3.69
N ASN A 181 8.31 -3.64 2.93
CA ASN A 181 8.04 -3.56 1.49
C ASN A 181 6.62 -3.03 1.22
N ILE A 182 5.62 -3.46 1.98
CA ILE A 182 4.23 -3.01 1.81
C ILE A 182 4.09 -1.52 2.12
N PHE A 183 4.51 -1.03 3.29
CA PHE A 183 4.31 0.39 3.58
C PHE A 183 5.15 1.28 2.64
N SER A 184 6.37 0.85 2.28
CA SER A 184 7.24 1.62 1.38
C SER A 184 6.61 1.74 -0.02
N THR A 185 6.02 0.66 -0.53
CA THR A 185 5.30 0.69 -1.82
C THR A 185 4.04 1.54 -1.75
N VAL A 186 3.25 1.43 -0.67
CA VAL A 186 2.05 2.28 -0.46
C VAL A 186 2.43 3.76 -0.39
N TYR A 187 3.45 4.14 0.38
CA TYR A 187 3.95 5.52 0.38
C TYR A 187 4.54 5.92 -0.97
N GLY A 188 5.11 4.99 -1.73
CA GLY A 188 5.54 5.23 -3.11
C GLY A 188 4.39 5.71 -4.02
N PHE A 189 3.16 5.23 -3.80
CA PHE A 189 1.98 5.69 -4.55
C PHE A 189 1.67 7.17 -4.29
N MET A 190 2.03 7.71 -3.13
CA MET A 190 1.88 9.15 -2.84
C MET A 190 2.64 10.01 -3.85
N ALA A 191 3.85 9.61 -4.24
CA ALA A 191 4.64 10.34 -5.22
C ALA A 191 3.90 10.41 -6.57
N ILE A 192 3.27 9.31 -6.99
CA ILE A 192 2.48 9.24 -8.23
C ILE A 192 1.27 10.18 -8.15
N ILE A 193 0.54 10.16 -7.04
CA ILE A 193 -0.64 11.00 -6.81
C ILE A 193 -0.26 12.49 -6.85
N ILE A 194 0.80 12.88 -6.15
CA ILE A 194 1.27 14.28 -6.12
C ILE A 194 1.70 14.72 -7.53
N LEU A 195 2.45 13.89 -8.26
CA LEU A 195 2.88 14.21 -9.62
C LEU A 195 1.67 14.38 -10.55
N LEU A 196 0.67 13.51 -10.46
CA LEU A 196 -0.53 13.60 -11.29
C LEU A 196 -1.35 14.85 -10.95
N PHE A 197 -1.45 15.19 -9.67
CA PHE A 197 -2.11 16.41 -9.18
C PHE A 197 -1.41 17.67 -9.71
N LEU A 198 -0.08 17.72 -9.68
CA LEU A 198 0.66 18.86 -10.23
C LEU A 198 0.49 18.94 -11.75
N ALA A 199 0.60 17.81 -12.45
CA ALA A 199 0.44 17.74 -13.90
C ALA A 199 -0.97 18.18 -14.33
N SER A 200 -2.03 17.75 -13.63
CA SER A 200 -3.41 18.14 -13.92
C SER A 200 -3.64 19.63 -13.66
N VAL A 201 -3.08 20.21 -12.58
CA VAL A 201 -3.14 21.66 -12.33
C VAL A 201 -2.46 22.44 -13.45
N CYS A 202 -1.29 21.99 -13.93
CA CYS A 202 -0.63 22.59 -15.07
C CYS A 202 -1.49 22.54 -16.35
N VAL A 203 -2.16 21.42 -16.61
CA VAL A 203 -3.08 21.27 -17.74
C VAL A 203 -4.28 22.22 -17.62
N ILE A 204 -4.91 22.31 -16.44
CA ILE A 204 -6.02 23.23 -16.16
C ILE A 204 -5.60 24.67 -16.45
N ASN A 205 -4.46 25.11 -15.89
CA ASN A 205 -3.97 26.48 -16.06
C ASN A 205 -3.70 26.80 -17.54
N LYS A 206 -3.12 25.86 -18.30
CA LYS A 206 -2.89 26.05 -19.75
C LYS A 206 -4.19 26.08 -20.56
N ARG A 207 -5.22 25.33 -20.17
CA ARG A 207 -6.55 25.39 -20.79
C ARG A 207 -7.21 26.75 -20.54
N LEU A 208 -7.21 27.21 -19.29
CA LEU A 208 -7.77 28.52 -18.90
C LEU A 208 -7.05 29.69 -19.57
N GLU A 209 -5.72 29.63 -19.67
CA GLU A 209 -4.91 30.63 -20.37
C GLU A 209 -5.30 30.70 -21.86
N ALA A 210 -5.42 29.55 -22.53
CA ALA A 210 -5.85 29.49 -23.92
C ALA A 210 -7.27 30.04 -24.14
N GLU A 211 -8.19 29.78 -23.21
CA GLU A 211 -9.53 30.37 -23.25
C GLU A 211 -9.51 31.90 -23.10
N ARG A 212 -8.68 32.40 -22.16
CA ARG A 212 -8.56 33.82 -21.91
C ARG A 212 -8.04 34.55 -23.15
N PHE A 213 -7.04 34.00 -23.83
CA PHE A 213 -6.55 34.57 -25.09
C PHE A 213 -7.63 34.56 -26.18
N LYS A 214 -8.39 33.48 -26.35
CA LYS A 214 -9.53 33.43 -27.29
C LYS A 214 -10.57 34.52 -27.01
N LYS A 215 -10.91 34.76 -25.73
CA LYS A 215 -11.85 35.81 -25.33
C LYS A 215 -11.30 37.22 -25.61
N ILE A 216 -9.98 37.43 -25.49
CA ILE A 216 -9.33 38.71 -25.82
C ILE A 216 -9.33 38.95 -27.33
N ASP A 217 -8.99 37.95 -28.14
CA ASP A 217 -9.00 38.07 -29.60
C ASP A 217 -10.41 38.35 -30.14
N ALA A 218 -11.43 37.71 -29.57
CA ALA A 218 -12.83 37.97 -29.91
C ALA A 218 -13.24 39.43 -29.65
N LYS A 219 -12.75 40.04 -28.55
CA LYS A 219 -13.03 41.45 -28.23
C LYS A 219 -12.31 42.43 -29.16
N ARG A 220 -11.20 42.03 -29.78
CA ARG A 220 -10.39 42.87 -30.70
C ARG A 220 -10.80 42.74 -32.17
N GLY A 221 -12.01 42.25 -32.44
CA GLY A 221 -12.52 42.10 -33.81
C GLY A 221 -11.83 40.98 -34.59
N GLY A 222 -11.24 39.99 -33.92
CA GLY A 222 -10.67 38.81 -34.56
C GLY A 222 -9.37 39.04 -35.33
N LYS A 223 -8.72 40.21 -35.19
CA LYS A 223 -7.48 40.54 -35.93
C LYS A 223 -6.19 39.88 -35.40
N GLY A 224 -6.29 39.07 -34.33
CA GLY A 224 -5.25 38.14 -33.85
C GLY A 224 -3.98 38.76 -33.25
N PHE A 225 -3.50 38.22 -32.13
CA PHE A 225 -2.08 38.27 -31.73
C PHE A 225 -1.32 36.98 -32.10
N VAL A 226 -2.01 36.05 -32.78
CA VAL A 226 -1.54 34.73 -33.24
C VAL A 226 -2.07 34.48 -34.64
#